data_AF-A0A1Z4QZ25-F1
#
_entry.id   AF-A0A1Z4QZ25-F1
#
_cell.length_a   1.000
_cell.length_b   1.000
_cell.length_c   1.000
_cell.angle_alpha   90.00
_cell.angle_beta   90.00
_cell.angle_gamma   90.00
#
_symmetry.space_group_name_H-M   'P 1'
#
loop_
_entity.id
_entity.type
_entity.pdbx_description
1 polymer ?
#
loop_
_entity_poly.entity_id
_entity_poly.type
_entity_poly.pdbx_seq_one_letter_code
_entity_poly.pdbx_strand_id
1 'polypeptide(L)'
;MSGQIFFLSKEEFLESFDFGEVVDRVTIDLSNAHLWDQGAVATLDRIVWKFRRNGADVKLLGLNQASATLVEKLGIHNQSGSEK
;
A
#
# COMPACT_ATOMS: atom_id res chain seq x y z
N MET A 1 -19.37 -2.01 -11.86
CA MET A 1 -18.70 -0.70 -11.95
C MET A 1 -17.41 -0.82 -11.15
N SER A 2 -16.25 -0.76 -11.79
CA SER A 2 -14.94 -0.87 -11.12
C SER A 2 -14.38 0.53 -10.93
N GLY A 3 -14.33 0.99 -9.67
CA GLY A 3 -13.80 2.30 -9.31
C GLY A 3 -12.28 2.31 -9.38
N GLN A 4 -11.73 3.30 -10.09
CA GLN A 4 -10.31 3.57 -10.14
C GLN A 4 -10.00 4.61 -9.06
N ILE A 5 -9.21 4.25 -8.05
CA ILE A 5 -8.90 5.14 -6.93
C ILE A 5 -7.52 5.77 -7.14
N PHE A 6 -7.48 7.11 -7.10
CA PHE A 6 -6.26 7.92 -7.05
C PHE A 6 -6.14 8.52 -5.65
N PHE A 7 -4.95 8.52 -5.05
CA PHE A 7 -4.80 8.84 -3.63
C PHE A 7 -3.85 10.02 -3.36
N LEU A 8 -4.37 10.98 -2.60
CA LEU A 8 -3.65 12.02 -1.86
C LEU A 8 -3.76 11.59 -0.37
N SER A 9 -2.66 11.56 0.38
CA SER A 9 -2.58 11.23 1.84
C SER A 9 -2.94 9.80 2.33
N LYS A 10 -2.41 9.42 3.52
CA LYS A 10 -2.54 8.07 4.14
C LYS A 10 -3.88 7.87 4.86
N GLU A 11 -4.42 8.93 5.45
CA GLU A 11 -5.70 8.92 6.16
C GLU A 11 -6.87 8.80 5.19
N GLU A 12 -6.88 9.59 4.11
CA GLU A 12 -7.88 9.49 3.04
C GLU A 12 -7.84 8.14 2.35
N PHE A 13 -6.65 7.51 2.26
CA PHE A 13 -6.51 6.14 1.77
C PHE A 13 -7.37 5.18 2.60
N LEU A 14 -7.29 5.22 3.93
CA LEU A 14 -8.00 4.26 4.78
C LEU A 14 -9.52 4.47 4.79
N GLU A 15 -9.98 5.72 4.76
CA GLU A 15 -11.41 6.08 4.76
C GLU A 15 -12.10 5.82 3.42
N SER A 16 -11.34 5.74 2.32
CA SER A 16 -11.88 5.43 1.01
C SER A 16 -12.29 3.96 0.81
N PHE A 17 -11.91 3.07 1.73
CA PHE A 17 -12.25 1.65 1.66
C PHE A 17 -13.48 1.35 2.51
N ASP A 18 -14.55 0.89 1.86
CA ASP A 18 -15.67 0.26 2.55
C ASP A 18 -15.29 -1.19 2.89
N PHE A 19 -15.17 -1.48 4.18
CA PHE A 19 -14.90 -2.83 4.69
C PHE A 19 -16.19 -3.56 5.14
N GLY A 20 -17.35 -2.90 5.08
CA GLY A 20 -18.64 -3.47 5.46
C GLY A 20 -19.26 -4.32 4.35
N GLU A 21 -18.89 -4.10 3.10
CA GLU A 21 -19.34 -4.89 1.96
C GLU A 21 -18.55 -6.21 1.88
N VAL A 22 -19.29 -7.32 1.76
CA VAL A 22 -18.68 -8.65 1.53
C VAL A 22 -18.36 -8.75 0.05
N VAL A 23 -17.06 -8.69 -0.26
CA VAL A 23 -16.53 -8.79 -1.62
C VAL A 23 -15.69 -10.05 -1.76
N ASP A 24 -15.90 -10.83 -2.81
CA ASP A 24 -15.15 -12.07 -3.03
C ASP A 24 -13.71 -11.79 -3.49
N ARG A 25 -13.49 -10.68 -4.20
CA ARG A 25 -12.17 -10.31 -4.74
C ARG A 25 -11.95 -8.81 -4.72
N VAL A 26 -10.78 -8.41 -4.23
CA VAL A 26 -10.29 -7.03 -4.23
C VAL A 26 -9.00 -6.96 -5.02
N THR A 27 -8.94 -6.05 -6.00
CA THR A 27 -7.69 -5.75 -6.72
C THR A 27 -7.23 -4.36 -6.35
N ILE A 28 -6.04 -4.25 -5.79
CA ILE A 28 -5.39 -2.97 -5.45
C ILE A 28 -4.29 -2.75 -6.48
N ASP A 29 -4.49 -1.77 -7.36
CA ASP A 29 -3.51 -1.39 -8.37
C ASP A 29 -2.61 -0.27 -7.87
N LEU A 30 -1.34 -0.59 -7.68
CA LEU A 30 -0.28 0.31 -7.21
C LEU A 30 0.67 0.69 -8.35
N SER A 31 0.35 0.38 -9.61
CA SER A 31 1.25 0.60 -10.75
C SER A 31 1.63 2.07 -10.93
N ASN A 32 0.77 3.00 -10.49
CA ASN A 32 1.02 4.45 -10.48
C ASN A 32 1.12 5.03 -9.05
N ALA A 33 1.31 4.18 -8.05
CA ALA A 33 1.46 4.61 -6.66
C ALA A 33 2.94 4.67 -6.26
N HIS A 34 3.27 5.54 -5.32
CA HIS A 34 4.62 5.62 -4.75
C HIS A 34 4.53 5.41 -3.23
N LEU A 35 5.23 4.39 -2.72
CA LEU A 35 5.32 4.11 -1.28
C LEU A 35 6.54 4.84 -0.73
N TRP A 36 6.30 5.97 -0.05
CA TRP A 36 7.35 6.89 0.38
C TRP A 36 8.01 6.56 1.73
N ASP A 37 7.45 5.63 2.52
CA ASP A 37 8.01 5.20 3.82
C ASP A 37 7.42 3.85 4.30
N GLN A 38 8.00 3.32 5.39
CA GLN A 38 7.54 2.07 6.03
C GLN A 38 6.11 2.16 6.55
N GLY A 39 5.64 3.35 6.93
CA GLY A 39 4.25 3.58 7.35
C GLY A 39 3.25 3.36 6.21
N ALA A 40 3.59 3.76 4.99
CA ALA A 40 2.74 3.50 3.82
C ALA A 40 2.59 1.99 3.55
N VAL A 41 3.68 1.22 3.72
CA VAL A 41 3.66 -0.24 3.62
C VAL A 41 2.80 -0.85 4.73
N ALA A 42 2.98 -0.39 5.98
CA ALA A 42 2.21 -0.88 7.12
C ALA A 42 0.70 -0.61 6.96
N THR A 43 0.32 0.56 6.45
CA THR A 43 -1.08 0.89 6.16
C THR A 43 -1.67 -0.02 5.08
N LEU A 44 -0.94 -0.24 3.98
CA LEU A 44 -1.36 -1.16 2.92
C LEU A 44 -1.56 -2.58 3.46
N ASP A 45 -0.61 -3.07 4.25
CA ASP A 45 -0.68 -4.40 4.85
C ASP A 45 -1.92 -4.55 5.76
N ARG A 46 -2.23 -3.52 6.54
CA ARG A 46 -3.43 -3.47 7.39
C ARG A 46 -4.74 -3.55 6.58
N ILE A 47 -4.79 -2.93 5.41
CA ILE A 47 -5.95 -2.95 4.51
C ILE A 47 -6.12 -4.33 3.88
N VAL A 48 -5.03 -4.90 3.35
CA VAL A 48 -5.02 -6.26 2.80
C VAL A 48 -5.47 -7.26 3.86
N TRP A 49 -4.98 -7.13 5.08
CA TRP A 49 -5.37 -7.97 6.21
C TRP A 49 -6.87 -7.88 6.52
N LYS A 50 -7.44 -6.66 6.58
CA LYS A 50 -8.88 -6.48 6.81
C LYS A 50 -9.74 -7.16 5.74
N PHE A 51 -9.40 -6.97 4.46
CA PHE A 51 -10.14 -7.59 3.37
C PHE A 51 -10.06 -9.12 3.40
N ARG A 52 -8.86 -9.68 3.63
CA ARG A 52 -8.69 -11.13 3.76
C ARG A 52 -9.44 -11.71 4.96
N ARG A 53 -9.49 -10.98 6.08
CA ARG A 53 -10.27 -11.37 7.26
C ARG A 53 -11.77 -11.45 6.96
N ASN A 54 -12.27 -10.62 6.04
CA ASN A 54 -13.65 -10.64 5.58
C ASN A 54 -13.91 -11.70 4.48
N GLY A 55 -12.93 -12.55 4.16
CA GLY A 55 -13.06 -13.62 3.16
C GLY A 55 -12.71 -13.21 1.74
N ALA A 56 -12.26 -11.98 1.51
CA ALA A 56 -11.93 -11.50 0.18
C ALA A 56 -10.56 -12.00 -0.31
N ASP A 57 -10.49 -12.42 -1.57
CA ASP A 57 -9.23 -12.66 -2.29
C ASP A 57 -8.60 -11.33 -2.71
N VAL A 58 -7.45 -10.99 -2.13
CA VAL A 58 -6.79 -9.70 -2.37
C VAL A 58 -5.59 -9.85 -3.30
N LYS A 59 -5.64 -9.19 -4.45
CA LYS A 59 -4.56 -9.12 -5.44
C LYS A 59 -3.93 -7.73 -5.46
N LEU A 60 -2.61 -7.68 -5.30
CA LEU A 60 -1.82 -6.46 -5.45
C LEU A 60 -1.17 -6.43 -6.84
N LEU A 61 -1.38 -5.35 -7.59
CA LEU A 61 -0.71 -5.08 -8.87
C LEU A 61 0.29 -3.93 -8.69
N GLY A 62 1.41 -3.96 -9.40
CA GLY A 62 2.37 -2.85 -9.39
C GLY A 62 3.14 -2.62 -8.09
N LEU A 63 3.00 -3.50 -7.08
CA LEU A 63 3.67 -3.34 -5.77
C LEU A 63 5.18 -3.14 -5.89
N ASN A 64 5.85 -3.90 -6.77
CA ASN A 64 7.29 -3.78 -6.99
C ASN A 64 7.70 -2.36 -7.43
N GLN A 65 6.91 -1.75 -8.32
CA GLN A 65 7.16 -0.38 -8.80
C GLN A 65 6.90 0.62 -7.68
N ALA A 66 5.80 0.46 -6.95
CA ALA A 66 5.46 1.34 -5.83
C ALA A 66 6.49 1.27 -4.69
N SER A 67 7.06 0.09 -4.42
CA SER A 67 8.09 -0.12 -3.39
C SER A 67 9.50 0.29 -3.84
N ALA A 68 9.74 0.51 -5.13
CA ALA A 68 11.07 0.87 -5.62
C ALA A 68 11.60 2.16 -4.97
N THR A 69 10.72 3.16 -4.83
CA THR A 69 11.05 4.42 -4.14
C THR A 69 11.35 4.21 -2.64
N LEU A 70 10.73 3.23 -1.99
CA LEU A 70 11.02 2.89 -0.60
C LEU A 70 12.41 2.27 -0.45
N VAL A 71 12.77 1.32 -1.32
CA VAL A 71 14.09 0.67 -1.33
C VAL A 71 15.18 1.70 -1.62
N GLU A 72 14.93 2.64 -2.52
CA GLU A 72 15.84 3.75 -2.79
C GLU A 72 16.00 4.64 -1.55
N LYS A 73 14.89 5.11 -0.95
CA LYS A 73 14.94 5.98 0.23
C LYS A 73 15.60 5.32 1.45
N LEU A 74 15.28 4.06 1.73
CA LEU A 74 15.88 3.30 2.83
C LEU A 74 17.32 2.85 2.52
N GLY A 75 17.62 2.53 1.26
CA GLY A 75 18.95 2.15 0.80
C GLY A 75 19.95 3.29 0.86
N ILE A 76 19.52 4.52 0.54
CA ILE A 76 20.35 5.72 0.66
C ILE A 76 20.58 6.09 2.14
N HIS A 77 19.57 5.91 3.00
CA HIS A 77 19.70 6.24 4.43
C HIS A 77 20.48 5.20 5.26
N ASN A 78 20.73 4.00 4.74
CA ASN A 78 21.52 2.98 5.46
C ASN A 78 23.05 3.20 5.39
N GLN A 79 23.52 4.36 4.92
CA GLN A 79 24.96 4.67 4.86
C GLN A 79 25.39 5.96 5.58
N SER A 80 24.61 6.46 6.55
CA SER A 80 25.07 7.53 7.45
C SER A 80 25.03 7.07 8.90
N GLY A 81 26.11 6.44 9.35
CA GLY A 81 26.27 6.07 10.76
C GLY A 81 27.49 5.22 11.09
N SER A 82 28.60 5.40 10.37
CA SER A 82 29.90 4.91 10.80
C SER A 82 30.96 5.86 10.28
N GLU A 83 31.23 6.95 11.00
CA GLU A 83 32.61 7.34 11.27
C GLU A 83 32.73 8.45 12.32
N LYS A 84 33.55 8.10 13.34
CA LYS A 84 34.28 8.89 14.35
C LYS A 84 33.53 9.47 15.54
#